data_AF-A0A7W1K974-F1
#
_entry.id   AF-A0A7W1K974-F1
#
_cell.length_a   1.000
_cell.length_b   1.000
_cell.length_c   1.000
_cell.angle_alpha   90.00
_cell.angle_beta   90.00
_cell.angle_gamma   90.00
#
_symmetry.space_group_name_H-M   'P 1'
#
loop_
_entity.id
_entity.type
_entity.pdbx_description
1 polymer ?
#
loop_
_entity_poly.entity_id
_entity_poly.type
_entity_poly.pdbx_seq_one_letter_code
_entity_poly.pdbx_strand_id
1 'polypeptide(L)'
;MIADSQNGALRLVDVAGRISAFASGLGAPVDVVGAPGDVLFVADAQRGVLRVGAEGGAPTVVAYLPGAIGIAVDARKNAYVSQLDARRVVRVTPAGRITAAVDR
;
A
#
# COMPACT_ATOMS: atom_id res chain seq x y z
N MET A 1 -3.19 -0.72 12.25
CA MET A 1 -3.79 -1.28 11.02
C MET A 1 -3.03 -2.55 10.68
N ILE A 2 -3.71 -3.60 10.21
CA ILE A 2 -3.12 -4.88 9.80
C ILE A 2 -3.49 -5.14 8.33
N ALA A 3 -2.51 -5.58 7.54
CA ALA A 3 -2.75 -6.16 6.23
C ALA A 3 -3.09 -7.65 6.38
N ASP A 4 -4.32 -8.02 6.06
CA ASP A 4 -4.86 -9.38 6.16
C ASP A 4 -4.81 -10.03 4.76
N SER A 5 -3.59 -10.46 4.39
CA SER A 5 -3.18 -10.75 3.01
C SER A 5 -4.05 -11.79 2.32
N GLN A 6 -4.33 -12.92 2.97
CA GLN A 6 -5.10 -14.02 2.40
C GLN A 6 -6.60 -13.73 2.31
N ASN A 7 -7.08 -12.73 3.05
CA ASN A 7 -8.47 -12.30 3.02
C ASN A 7 -8.68 -11.04 2.16
N GLY A 8 -7.64 -10.53 1.50
CA GLY A 8 -7.72 -9.34 0.65
C GLY A 8 -8.25 -8.12 1.41
N ALA A 9 -7.85 -7.96 2.68
CA ALA A 9 -8.46 -6.99 3.58
C ALA A 9 -7.42 -6.17 4.37
N LEU A 10 -7.85 -4.97 4.79
CA LEU A 10 -7.21 -4.22 5.87
C LEU A 10 -8.09 -4.33 7.13
N ARG A 11 -7.44 -4.48 8.28
CA ARG A 11 -8.11 -4.61 9.58
C ARG A 11 -7.65 -3.55 10.57
N LEU A 12 -8.58 -2.99 11.32
CA LEU A 12 -8.29 -2.18 12.48
C LEU A 12 -8.15 -3.06 13.71
N VAL A 13 -7.25 -2.66 14.61
CA VAL A 13 -7.14 -3.21 15.97
C VAL A 13 -7.26 -2.04 16.91
N ASP A 14 -8.24 -2.08 17.80
CA ASP A 14 -8.41 -1.04 18.81
C ASP A 14 -7.49 -1.26 20.02
N VAL A 15 -7.49 -0.30 20.96
CA VAL A 15 -6.66 -0.36 22.17
C VAL A 15 -7.01 -1.52 23.12
N ALA A 16 -8.20 -2.12 22.95
CA ALA A 16 -8.63 -3.32 23.67
C ALA A 16 -8.27 -4.61 22.91
N GLY A 17 -7.61 -4.52 21.75
CA GLY A 17 -7.23 -5.66 20.93
C GLY A 17 -8.35 -6.22 20.06
N ARG A 18 -9.51 -5.55 19.95
CA ARG A 18 -10.61 -5.99 19.09
C ARG A 18 -10.28 -5.71 17.62
N ILE A 19 -10.47 -6.71 16.78
CA ILE A 19 -10.21 -6.64 15.34
C ILE A 19 -11.52 -6.34 14.59
N SER A 20 -11.51 -5.36 13.69
CA SER A 20 -12.65 -5.03 12.83
C SER A 20 -12.22 -4.85 11.36
N ALA A 21 -13.18 -4.98 10.44
CA ALA A 21 -12.94 -4.73 9.02
C ALA A 21 -12.76 -3.23 8.76
N PHE A 22 -11.84 -2.89 7.85
CA PHE A 22 -11.60 -1.51 7.44
C PHE A 22 -11.73 -1.33 5.93
N ALA A 23 -11.09 -2.20 5.16
CA ALA A 23 -11.22 -2.25 3.71
C ALA A 23 -11.16 -3.69 3.22
N SER A 24 -11.80 -3.96 2.09
CA SER A 24 -11.83 -5.26 1.43
C SER A 24 -11.71 -5.08 -0.08
N GLY A 25 -11.55 -6.19 -0.81
CA GLY A 25 -11.36 -6.16 -2.26
C GLY A 25 -9.93 -5.81 -2.68
N LEU A 26 -8.95 -5.86 -1.76
CA LEU A 26 -7.54 -5.88 -2.08
C LEU A 26 -7.16 -7.24 -2.71
N GLY A 27 -6.00 -7.33 -3.35
CA GLY A 27 -5.49 -8.58 -3.91
C GLY A 27 -4.80 -9.41 -2.84
N ALA A 28 -3.57 -9.04 -2.51
CA ALA A 28 -2.78 -9.63 -1.44
C ALA A 28 -2.00 -8.52 -0.70
N PRO A 29 -2.66 -7.71 0.15
CA PRO A 29 -2.00 -6.63 0.85
C PRO A 29 -0.92 -7.18 1.80
N VAL A 30 0.26 -6.58 1.75
CA VAL A 30 1.42 -6.97 2.58
C VAL A 30 1.75 -5.90 3.60
N ASP A 31 1.77 -4.65 3.18
CA ASP A 31 2.19 -3.52 4.00
C ASP A 31 1.27 -2.30 3.78
N VAL A 32 1.08 -1.49 4.82
CA VAL A 32 0.18 -0.34 4.82
C VAL A 32 0.79 0.84 5.60
N VAL A 33 0.80 2.02 4.98
CA VAL A 33 1.39 3.23 5.54
C VAL A 33 0.47 4.44 5.34
N GLY A 34 0.41 5.31 6.34
CA GLY A 34 -0.31 6.58 6.23
C GLY A 34 0.45 7.60 5.39
N ALA A 35 -0.27 8.52 4.76
CA ALA A 35 0.26 9.64 4.01
C ALA A 35 -0.52 10.93 4.32
N PRO A 36 0.07 12.12 4.08
CA PRO A 36 -0.62 13.39 4.32
C PRO A 36 -1.99 13.49 3.61
N GLY A 37 -2.97 14.09 4.29
CA GLY A 37 -4.33 14.25 3.78
C GLY A 37 -5.17 12.98 3.88
N ASP A 38 -5.06 12.26 5.01
CA ASP A 38 -5.96 11.19 5.43
C ASP A 38 -6.12 10.07 4.39
N VAL A 39 -4.97 9.60 3.89
CA VAL A 39 -4.89 8.53 2.90
C VAL A 39 -3.94 7.45 3.41
N LEU A 40 -4.31 6.20 3.19
CA LEU A 40 -3.43 5.05 3.33
C LEU A 40 -2.90 4.63 1.97
N PHE A 41 -1.62 4.31 1.90
CA PHE A 41 -0.99 3.59 0.80
C PHE A 41 -0.76 2.15 1.21
N VAL A 42 -0.97 1.23 0.26
CA VAL A 42 -0.84 -0.21 0.49
C VAL A 42 0.11 -0.79 -0.54
N ALA A 43 1.10 -1.56 -0.10
CA ALA A 43 1.81 -2.50 -0.96
C ALA A 43 0.96 -3.78 -1.07
N ASP A 44 0.46 -4.04 -2.26
CA ASP A 44 -0.32 -5.23 -2.60
C ASP A 44 0.51 -6.14 -3.51
N ALA A 45 0.79 -7.36 -3.08
CA ALA A 45 1.66 -8.26 -3.82
C ALA A 45 1.06 -8.70 -5.17
N GLN A 46 -0.26 -8.67 -5.34
CA GLN A 46 -0.91 -9.04 -6.60
C GLN A 46 -1.13 -7.85 -7.54
N ARG A 47 -1.30 -6.64 -6.99
CA ARG A 47 -1.70 -5.45 -7.77
C ARG A 47 -0.64 -4.35 -7.82
N GLY A 48 0.15 -4.18 -6.77
CA GLY A 48 1.14 -3.11 -6.65
C GLY A 48 0.76 -2.04 -5.64
N VAL A 49 0.80 -0.77 -6.03
CA VAL A 49 0.53 0.33 -5.10
C VAL A 49 -0.94 0.68 -5.14
N LEU A 50 -1.61 0.55 -4.00
CA LEU A 50 -3.00 0.94 -3.83
C LEU A 50 -3.14 2.13 -2.89
N ARG A 51 -4.28 2.81 -2.96
CA ARG A 51 -4.72 3.80 -1.97
C ARG A 51 -6.09 3.44 -1.40
N VAL A 52 -6.26 3.70 -0.11
CA VAL A 52 -7.52 3.59 0.63
C VAL A 52 -7.71 4.90 1.41
N GLY A 53 -8.94 5.38 1.53
CA GLY A 53 -9.22 6.55 2.40
C GLY A 53 -8.98 6.23 3.87
N ALA A 54 -8.73 7.24 4.71
CA ALA A 54 -8.54 7.04 6.16
C ALA A 54 -9.80 6.51 6.88
N GLU A 55 -10.98 6.69 6.28
CA GLU A 55 -12.24 6.13 6.77
C GLU A 55 -12.55 4.74 6.18
N GLY A 56 -11.61 4.18 5.41
CA GLY A 56 -11.76 2.90 4.72
C GLY A 56 -12.34 3.05 3.32
N GLY A 57 -13.04 2.00 2.88
CA GLY A 57 -13.68 1.93 1.56
C GLY A 57 -12.89 1.14 0.51
N ALA A 58 -13.31 1.26 -0.74
CA ALA A 58 -12.76 0.48 -1.84
C ALA A 58 -11.33 0.95 -2.20
N PRO A 59 -10.37 0.02 -2.37
CA PRO A 59 -9.02 0.36 -2.78
C PRO A 59 -8.98 0.87 -4.23
N THR A 60 -8.14 1.85 -4.49
CA THR A 60 -7.84 2.35 -5.84
C THR A 60 -6.42 2.01 -6.22
N VAL A 61 -6.21 1.52 -7.45
CA VAL A 61 -4.87 1.22 -7.95
C VAL A 61 -4.18 2.53 -8.36
N VAL A 62 -3.02 2.80 -7.78
CA VAL A 62 -2.16 3.94 -8.16
C VAL A 62 -1.18 3.52 -9.24
N ALA A 63 -0.56 2.35 -9.07
CA ALA A 63 0.39 1.81 -10.04
C ALA A 63 0.34 0.29 -10.01
N TYR A 64 0.28 -0.31 -11.22
CA TYR A 64 0.38 -1.75 -11.35
C TYR A 64 1.84 -2.18 -11.19
N LEU A 65 2.11 -2.90 -10.09
CA LEU A 65 3.46 -3.21 -9.64
C LEU A 65 3.48 -4.53 -8.84
N PRO A 66 3.12 -5.67 -9.45
CA PRO A 66 3.03 -6.94 -8.75
C PRO A 66 4.36 -7.32 -8.08
N GLY A 67 4.29 -8.09 -6.99
CA GLY A 67 5.43 -8.42 -6.13
C GLY A 67 5.85 -7.29 -5.19
N ALA A 68 5.04 -6.23 -5.02
CA ALA A 68 5.26 -5.20 -4.01
C ALA A 68 5.08 -5.77 -2.60
N ILE A 69 6.08 -5.57 -1.73
CA ILE A 69 6.10 -6.16 -0.37
C ILE A 69 6.37 -5.17 0.76
N GLY A 70 6.90 -3.99 0.47
CA GLY A 70 7.19 -2.96 1.47
C GLY A 70 7.01 -1.59 0.87
N ILE A 71 6.50 -0.63 1.65
CA ILE A 71 6.18 0.71 1.18
C ILE A 71 6.51 1.79 2.21
N ALA A 72 7.17 2.85 1.76
CA ALA A 72 7.33 4.10 2.51
C ALA A 72 6.83 5.27 1.67
N VAL A 73 6.34 6.34 2.30
CA VAL A 73 5.79 7.51 1.59
C VAL A 73 6.44 8.79 2.09
N ASP A 74 6.83 9.67 1.17
CA ASP A 74 7.38 11.00 1.50
C ASP A 74 6.27 12.07 1.69
N ALA A 75 6.66 13.27 2.14
CA ALA A 75 5.74 14.40 2.34
C ALA A 75 5.03 14.87 1.06
N ARG A 76 5.54 14.51 -0.12
CA ARG A 76 4.95 14.80 -1.44
C ARG A 76 4.07 13.64 -1.94
N LYS A 77 3.85 12.62 -1.11
CA LYS A 77 3.09 11.40 -1.41
C LYS A 77 3.71 10.53 -2.50
N ASN A 78 5.02 10.62 -2.72
CA ASN A 78 5.71 9.61 -3.51
C ASN A 78 5.88 8.34 -2.66
N ALA A 79 5.47 7.20 -3.21
CA ALA A 79 5.67 5.90 -2.60
C ALA A 79 6.99 5.29 -3.05
N TYR A 80 7.79 4.79 -2.12
CA TYR A 80 9.02 4.05 -2.35
C TYR A 80 8.75 2.60 -2.00
N VAL A 81 8.86 1.72 -3.01
CA VAL A 81 8.29 0.37 -2.94
C VAL A 81 9.37 -0.64 -3.28
N SER A 82 9.60 -1.60 -2.38
CA SER A 82 10.41 -2.76 -2.68
C SER A 82 9.58 -3.83 -3.40
N GLN A 83 10.07 -4.29 -4.53
CA GLN A 83 9.53 -5.46 -5.24
C GLN A 83 10.41 -6.67 -5.00
N LEU A 84 9.83 -7.74 -4.46
CA LEU A 84 10.55 -8.96 -4.12
C LEU A 84 11.08 -9.66 -5.37
N ASP A 85 10.20 -10.02 -6.31
CA ASP A 85 10.56 -10.80 -7.49
C ASP A 85 11.44 -10.02 -8.47
N ALA A 86 11.14 -8.72 -8.63
CA ALA A 86 11.91 -7.83 -9.50
C ALA A 86 13.22 -7.33 -8.86
N ARG A 87 13.48 -7.66 -7.59
CA ARG A 87 14.71 -7.33 -6.83
C ARG A 87 15.13 -5.88 -6.96
N ARG A 88 14.16 -4.97 -6.84
CA ARG A 88 14.39 -3.53 -7.01
C ARG A 88 13.57 -2.71 -6.03
N VAL A 89 14.00 -1.47 -5.84
CA VAL A 89 13.20 -0.42 -5.20
C VAL A 89 12.83 0.60 -6.27
N VAL A 90 11.55 0.92 -6.35
CA VAL A 90 11.02 1.93 -7.27
C VAL A 90 10.37 3.07 -6.50
N ARG A 91 10.36 4.24 -7.12
CA ARG A 91 9.56 5.38 -6.69
C ARG A 91 8.30 5.45 -7.56
N VAL A 92 7.15 5.65 -6.94
CA VAL A 92 5.84 5.81 -7.57
C VAL A 92 5.29 7.17 -7.18
N THR A 93 5.01 8.05 -8.15
CA THR A 93 4.39 9.36 -7.86
C THR A 93 2.89 9.21 -7.58
N PRO A 94 2.22 10.24 -7.00
CA PRO A 94 0.76 10.22 -6.85
C PRO A 94 -0.02 10.03 -8.15
N ALA A 95 0.58 10.39 -9.29
CA ALA A 95 0.02 10.19 -10.63
C ALA A 95 0.31 8.80 -11.22
N GLY A 96 0.90 7.89 -10.44
CA GLY A 96 1.19 6.52 -10.85
C GLY A 96 2.47 6.35 -11.69
N ARG A 97 3.31 7.39 -11.83
CA ARG A 97 4.57 7.28 -12.58
C ARG A 97 5.60 6.49 -11.79
N ILE A 98 6.14 5.43 -12.38
CA ILE A 98 7.17 4.55 -11.79
C ILE A 98 8.55 4.96 -12.31
N THR A 99 9.52 5.13 -11.41
CA THR A 99 10.95 5.32 -11.71
C THR A 99 11.81 4.44 -10.80
N ALA A 100 13.09 4.27 -11.11
CA ALA A 100 14.03 3.74 -10.12
C ALA A 100 14.04 4.64 -8.88
N ALA A 101 14.14 4.05 -7.69
CA ALA A 101 14.29 4.82 -6.45
C ALA A 101 15.72 5.32 -6.26
N VAL A 102 16.68 4.68 -6.91
CA VAL A 102 18.09 5.04 -6.93
C VAL A 102 18.49 5.08 -8.40
N ASP A 103 18.87 6.25 -8.89
CA ASP A 103 19.63 6.35 -10.14
C ASP A 103 21.11 6.15 -9.79
N ARG A 104 21.84 5.42 -10.65
CA ARG A 104 23.27 5.17 -10.50
C ARG A 104 24.09 6.43 -10.77
#